data_AF-A0AAN6F7U2-F1
#
_entry.id   AF-A0AAN6F7U2-F1
#
_cell.length_a   1.000
_cell.length_b   1.000
_cell.length_c   1.000
_cell.angle_alpha   90.00
_cell.angle_beta   90.00
_cell.angle_gamma   90.00
#
_symmetry.space_group_name_H-M   'P 1'
#
loop_
_entity.id
_entity.type
_entity.pdbx_description
1 polymer ?
#
loop_
_entity_poly.entity_id
_entity_poly.type
_entity_poly.pdbx_seq_one_letter_code
_entity_poly.pdbx_strand_id
1 'polypeptide(L)'
;MLSERRGRIKKARTVQTYWNTLSLVRQLEAGCFDVEPAVQVEMCGVRPSSPHLQRIDGIMPSLTGSQARQNLIVEFNITTAKEEKPIMRADDEFDLLKTLWESLDMGLQHDRLRVQLALMIQLAGITGNRPRALRRPQYKDLKIALQPDAAGGDRPRLVMKFTFERTKRYLGAKDSNTFPVPDIPREPCLLLCPQTMLLGLLFAGDAVAVPALKPKELFDLRIPAGKREMVILTARSKAELPLFRRVEHTTYGLTVAFEVVTENWLHERLQLLGQITGVDASVKP
;
A
#
# COMPACT_ATOMS: atom_id res chain seq x y z
N MET A 1 15.67 29.66 10.12
CA MET A 1 15.30 28.25 9.78
C MET A 1 14.07 27.74 10.54
N LEU A 2 14.04 27.80 11.88
CA LEU A 2 12.84 27.44 12.68
C LEU A 2 11.63 28.34 12.41
N SER A 3 11.85 29.65 12.23
CA SER A 3 10.83 30.63 11.87
C SER A 3 10.14 30.33 10.52
N GLU A 4 10.92 29.94 9.50
CA GLU A 4 10.41 29.57 8.17
C GLU A 4 9.67 28.23 8.17
N ARG A 5 10.06 27.29 9.04
CA ARG A 5 9.42 25.97 9.17
C ARG A 5 8.21 25.96 10.13
N ARG A 6 8.03 27.01 10.94
CA ARG A 6 6.90 27.18 11.87
C ARG A 6 5.53 27.00 11.18
N GLY A 7 5.40 27.48 9.94
CA GLY A 7 4.19 27.31 9.12
C GLY A 7 3.93 25.87 8.66
N ARG A 8 4.98 25.08 8.39
CA ARG A 8 4.86 23.65 8.03
C ARG A 8 4.58 22.78 9.25
N ILE A 9 5.14 23.16 10.39
CA ILE A 9 4.96 22.48 11.68
C ILE A 9 3.52 22.61 12.19
N LYS A 10 2.90 23.80 12.09
CA LYS A 10 1.47 23.99 12.40
C LYS A 10 0.53 23.16 11.52
N LYS A 11 0.96 22.79 10.30
CA LYS A 11 0.19 21.93 9.39
C LYS A 11 0.43 20.42 9.63
N ALA A 12 1.41 20.05 10.44
CA ALA A 12 1.77 18.66 10.68
C ALA A 12 0.79 18.01 11.67
N ARG A 13 -0.05 17.09 11.18
CA ARG A 13 -1.14 16.45 11.95
C ARG A 13 -0.70 15.35 12.92
N THR A 14 0.60 15.09 13.07
CA THR A 14 1.08 14.03 13.99
C THR A 14 2.37 14.42 14.71
N VAL A 15 2.45 14.00 15.98
CA VAL A 15 3.63 14.14 16.85
C VAL A 15 4.90 13.57 16.20
N GLN A 16 4.77 12.55 15.34
CA GLN A 16 5.88 11.95 14.60
C GLN A 16 6.54 12.91 13.59
N THR A 17 5.74 13.67 12.84
CA THR A 17 6.25 14.63 11.86
C THR A 17 6.93 15.81 12.57
N TYR A 18 6.38 16.19 13.73
CA TYR A 18 6.96 17.20 14.60
C TYR A 18 8.35 16.76 15.10
N TRP A 19 8.42 15.56 15.66
CA TRP A 19 9.66 15.00 16.21
C TRP A 19 10.75 14.82 15.15
N ASN A 20 10.42 14.31 13.96
CA ASN A 20 11.38 14.20 12.86
C ASN A 20 11.98 15.56 12.46
N THR A 21 11.20 16.63 12.56
CA THR A 21 11.66 17.99 12.27
C THR A 21 12.55 18.51 13.40
N LEU A 22 12.18 18.27 14.65
CA LEU A 22 12.94 18.68 15.83
C LEU A 22 14.27 17.93 15.95
N SER A 23 14.30 16.62 15.70
CA SER A 23 15.53 15.84 15.68
C SER A 23 16.49 16.34 14.60
N LEU A 24 15.97 16.71 13.42
CA LEU A 24 16.79 17.29 12.35
C LEU A 24 17.37 18.66 12.73
N VAL A 25 16.57 19.49 13.40
CA VAL A 25 17.04 20.81 13.89
C VAL A 25 18.11 20.64 14.97
N ARG A 26 17.88 19.75 15.95
CA ARG A 26 18.87 19.42 16.98
C ARG A 26 20.17 18.87 16.37
N GLN A 27 20.08 17.99 15.38
CA GLN A 27 21.22 17.44 14.66
C GLN A 27 22.04 18.54 13.96
N LEU A 28 21.35 19.49 13.32
CA LEU A 28 22.00 20.60 12.60
C LEU A 28 22.58 21.67 13.54
N GLU A 29 21.93 21.95 14.67
CA GLU A 29 22.35 23.01 15.60
C GLU A 29 23.34 22.54 16.66
N ALA A 30 23.22 21.30 17.15
CA ALA A 30 24.10 20.76 18.20
C ALA A 30 25.22 19.87 17.66
N GLY A 31 25.21 19.53 16.35
CA GLY A 31 26.14 18.57 15.75
C GLY A 31 26.05 17.14 16.32
N CYS A 32 25.06 16.88 17.19
CA CYS A 32 24.91 15.65 17.95
C CYS A 32 23.81 14.79 17.32
N PHE A 33 24.22 13.66 16.75
CA PHE A 33 23.33 12.77 15.98
C PHE A 33 22.78 11.60 16.80
N ASP A 34 23.31 11.40 18.02
CA ASP A 34 22.87 10.34 18.92
C ASP A 34 21.71 10.78 19.83
N VAL A 35 20.68 9.94 19.85
CA VAL A 35 19.57 10.02 20.81
C VAL A 35 19.71 8.83 21.73
N GLU A 36 19.78 9.06 23.03
CA GLU A 36 19.99 8.02 24.04
C GLU A 36 18.94 6.89 23.91
N PRO A 37 19.35 5.61 23.90
CA PRO A 37 18.44 4.49 23.64
C PRO A 37 17.23 4.44 24.57
N ALA A 38 17.39 4.81 25.85
CA ALA A 38 16.28 4.86 26.80
C ALA A 38 15.20 5.87 26.37
N VAL A 39 15.61 7.05 25.87
CA VAL A 39 14.72 8.06 25.31
C VAL A 39 14.07 7.57 24.01
N GLN A 40 14.79 6.78 23.19
CA GLN A 40 14.21 6.17 21.98
C GLN A 40 13.16 5.09 22.31
N VAL A 41 13.40 4.26 23.32
CA VAL A 41 12.50 3.16 23.72
C VAL A 41 11.20 3.70 24.32
N GLU A 42 11.27 4.75 25.14
CA GLU A 42 10.09 5.43 25.68
C GLU A 42 9.27 6.15 24.58
N MET A 43 9.88 6.41 23.42
CA MET A 43 9.27 7.11 22.29
C MET A 43 9.02 6.17 21.10
N CYS A 44 8.10 5.21 21.28
CA CYS A 44 7.67 4.30 20.21
C CYS A 44 7.28 5.05 18.91
N GLY A 45 8.09 4.88 17.85
CA GLY A 45 7.75 5.33 16.48
C GLY A 45 8.87 6.01 15.68
N VAL A 46 10.00 6.37 16.30
CA VAL A 46 11.07 7.14 15.67
C VAL A 46 12.12 6.22 15.01
N ARG A 47 12.53 6.55 13.78
CA ARG A 47 13.69 5.92 13.12
C ARG A 47 14.94 6.77 13.38
N PRO A 48 16.08 6.20 13.80
CA PRO A 48 17.40 6.68 13.48
C PRO A 48 17.77 6.24 12.05
N SER A 49 18.32 7.17 11.27
CA SER A 49 19.00 6.87 10.00
C SER A 49 20.39 7.48 10.04
N SER A 50 21.35 6.72 10.57
CA SER A 50 22.64 6.39 9.93
C SER A 50 23.66 5.95 10.99
N PRO A 51 24.50 4.95 10.69
CA PRO A 51 25.65 4.60 11.50
C PRO A 51 26.80 5.55 11.15
N HIS A 52 27.49 6.10 12.15
CA HIS A 52 28.91 6.43 12.19
C HIS A 52 29.16 7.59 13.18
N LEU A 53 30.15 7.36 14.06
CA LEU A 53 30.96 8.31 14.85
C LEU A 53 30.64 8.52 16.34
N GLN A 54 31.49 7.83 17.13
CA GLN A 54 32.16 8.12 18.40
C GLN A 54 31.54 9.11 19.44
N ARG A 55 31.37 8.55 20.65
CA ARG A 55 31.10 9.20 21.94
C ARG A 55 32.00 10.41 22.22
N ILE A 56 31.38 11.49 22.69
CA ILE A 56 32.02 12.46 23.58
C ILE A 56 31.11 12.62 24.79
N ASP A 57 31.63 12.30 25.97
CA ASP A 57 30.94 12.42 27.25
C ASP A 57 30.86 13.88 27.69
N GLY A 58 29.66 14.34 28.05
CA GLY A 58 29.40 15.68 28.59
C GLY A 58 27.97 15.77 29.12
N ILE A 59 27.85 15.89 30.43
CA ILE A 59 26.60 15.84 31.20
C ILE A 59 25.73 17.07 30.88
N MET A 60 24.64 16.87 30.14
CA MET A 60 23.45 17.73 30.14
C MET A 60 22.33 16.94 30.84
N PRO A 61 21.51 17.54 31.73
CA PRO A 61 20.44 16.81 32.38
C PRO A 61 19.46 16.34 31.29
N SER A 62 19.39 15.02 31.10
CA SER A 62 18.57 14.41 30.07
C SER A 62 17.09 14.63 30.42
N LEU A 63 16.43 15.52 29.69
CA LEU A 63 14.97 15.55 29.64
C LEU A 63 14.50 14.17 29.19
N THR A 64 13.68 13.51 30.01
CA THR A 64 13.09 12.21 29.63
C THR A 64 12.21 12.38 28.38
N GLY A 65 12.07 11.33 27.57
CA GLY A 65 11.25 11.38 26.35
C GLY A 65 9.80 11.80 26.63
N SER A 66 9.31 11.47 27.83
CA SER A 66 8.01 11.89 28.35
C SER A 66 7.91 13.41 28.58
N GLN A 67 8.92 14.04 29.21
CA GLN A 67 8.94 15.48 29.44
C GLN A 67 9.09 16.28 28.15
N ALA A 68 9.91 15.81 27.20
CA ALA A 68 10.01 16.43 25.89
C ALA A 68 8.66 16.40 25.15
N ARG A 69 7.93 15.28 25.21
CA ARG A 69 6.61 15.14 24.58
C ARG A 69 5.57 16.08 25.18
N GLN A 70 5.56 16.23 26.51
CA GLN A 70 4.59 17.09 27.20
C GLN A 70 4.81 18.57 26.87
N ASN A 71 6.07 19.03 26.82
CA ASN A 71 6.40 20.41 26.46
C ASN A 71 5.92 20.75 25.03
N LEU A 72 6.06 19.82 24.08
CA LEU A 72 5.61 20.00 22.71
C LEU A 72 4.08 20.01 22.56
N ILE A 73 3.37 19.21 23.36
CA ILE A 73 1.90 19.21 23.39
C ILE A 73 1.40 20.60 23.80
N VAL A 74 2.01 21.18 24.84
CA VAL A 74 1.64 22.51 25.35
C VAL A 74 2.03 23.61 24.37
N GLU A 75 3.28 23.60 23.88
CA GLU A 75 3.81 24.67 23.02
C GLU A 75 3.07 24.78 21.67
N PHE A 76 2.64 23.65 21.11
CA PHE A 76 1.97 23.59 19.80
C PHE A 76 0.48 23.30 19.88
N ASN A 77 -0.08 23.27 21.09
CA ASN A 77 -1.49 22.97 21.36
C ASN A 77 -1.95 21.67 20.65
N ILE A 78 -1.12 20.62 20.72
CA ILE A 78 -1.34 19.37 20.00
C ILE A 78 -2.34 18.53 20.80
N THR A 79 -3.43 18.15 20.14
CA THR A 79 -4.38 17.21 20.75
C THR A 79 -3.76 15.81 20.87
N THR A 80 -3.79 15.23 22.07
CA THR A 80 -3.37 13.85 22.34
C THR A 80 -4.51 12.84 22.26
N ALA A 81 -5.75 13.33 22.06
CA ALA A 81 -6.90 12.47 21.84
C ALA A 81 -6.59 11.50 20.70
N LYS A 82 -6.90 10.23 20.91
CA LYS A 82 -6.84 9.24 19.84
C LYS A 82 -7.92 9.62 18.84
N GLU A 83 -7.54 9.94 17.61
CA GLU A 83 -8.50 9.94 16.50
C GLU A 83 -9.14 8.56 16.46
N GLU A 84 -10.47 8.50 16.44
CA GLU A 84 -11.17 7.27 16.10
C GLU A 84 -10.70 6.81 14.72
N LYS A 85 -10.30 5.56 14.64
CA LYS A 85 -9.95 4.90 13.38
C LYS A 85 -11.13 4.00 13.06
N PRO A 86 -12.15 4.49 12.36
CA PRO A 86 -13.26 3.64 11.96
C PRO A 86 -12.69 2.46 11.16
N ILE A 87 -13.13 1.26 11.54
CA ILE A 87 -12.75 0.03 10.84
C ILE A 87 -13.65 -0.07 9.62
N MET A 88 -13.07 -0.11 8.43
CA MET A 88 -13.80 -0.43 7.19
C MET A 88 -14.31 -1.86 7.29
N ARG A 89 -15.63 -2.03 7.25
CA ARG A 89 -16.31 -3.32 7.16
C ARG A 89 -16.44 -3.76 5.71
N ALA A 90 -16.80 -5.02 5.49
CA ALA A 90 -17.05 -5.55 4.16
C ALA A 90 -18.18 -4.77 3.43
N ASP A 91 -19.18 -4.29 4.16
CA ASP A 91 -20.27 -3.47 3.61
C ASP A 91 -19.75 -2.11 3.11
N ASP A 92 -18.88 -1.46 3.90
CA ASP A 92 -18.24 -0.20 3.50
C ASP A 92 -17.36 -0.39 2.25
N GLU A 93 -16.65 -1.52 2.17
CA GLU A 93 -15.86 -1.88 1.00
C GLU A 93 -16.76 -2.08 -0.24
N PHE A 94 -17.90 -2.75 -0.09
CA PHE A 94 -18.87 -2.92 -1.16
C PHE A 94 -19.41 -1.58 -1.65
N ASP A 95 -19.82 -0.67 -0.75
CA ASP A 95 -20.36 0.64 -1.13
C ASP A 95 -19.31 1.52 -1.81
N LEU A 96 -18.06 1.47 -1.35
CA LEU A 96 -16.94 2.13 -2.02
C LEU A 96 -16.71 1.59 -3.44
N LEU A 97 -16.71 0.26 -3.59
CA LEU A 97 -16.52 -0.37 -4.90
C LEU A 97 -17.70 -0.05 -5.82
N LYS A 98 -18.93 -0.19 -5.35
CA LYS A 98 -20.14 0.16 -6.10
C LYS A 98 -20.08 1.62 -6.58
N THR A 99 -19.76 2.55 -5.69
CA THR A 99 -19.62 3.97 -6.04
C THR A 99 -18.51 4.20 -7.07
N LEU A 100 -17.37 3.52 -6.93
CA LEU A 100 -16.26 3.60 -7.88
C LEU A 100 -16.68 3.16 -9.30
N TRP A 101 -17.58 2.19 -9.41
CA TRP A 101 -18.05 1.65 -10.69
C TRP A 101 -19.21 2.44 -11.29
N GLU A 102 -20.17 2.89 -10.47
CA GLU A 102 -21.41 3.51 -10.93
C GLU A 102 -21.35 5.04 -11.02
N SER A 103 -20.52 5.69 -10.20
CA SER A 103 -20.52 7.16 -10.12
C SER A 103 -19.82 7.80 -11.32
N LEU A 104 -20.52 8.76 -11.94
CA LEU A 104 -19.96 9.65 -12.96
C LEU A 104 -19.03 10.72 -12.35
N ASP A 105 -19.21 11.04 -11.07
CA ASP A 105 -18.37 11.99 -10.33
C ASP A 105 -16.98 11.40 -10.04
N MET A 106 -16.87 10.07 -10.07
CA MET A 106 -15.58 9.37 -9.99
C MET A 106 -14.88 9.31 -11.36
N GLY A 107 -14.54 10.49 -11.86
CA GLY A 107 -13.81 10.69 -13.12
C GLY A 107 -12.37 10.15 -13.03
N LEU A 108 -12.05 9.22 -13.92
CA LEU A 108 -10.70 8.68 -14.11
C LEU A 108 -10.31 8.79 -15.57
N GLN A 109 -9.08 9.21 -15.82
CA GLN A 109 -8.60 9.48 -17.18
C GLN A 109 -8.51 8.22 -18.06
N HIS A 110 -8.42 7.05 -17.44
CA HIS A 110 -8.25 5.76 -18.11
C HIS A 110 -8.90 4.63 -17.29
N ASP A 111 -9.59 3.71 -17.95
CA ASP A 111 -10.34 2.62 -17.29
C ASP A 111 -9.47 1.73 -16.40
N ARG A 112 -8.24 1.43 -16.83
CA ARG A 112 -7.20 0.78 -16.01
C ARG A 112 -7.08 1.38 -14.60
N LEU A 113 -7.18 2.70 -14.44
CA LEU A 113 -7.08 3.34 -13.12
C LEU A 113 -8.22 2.92 -12.19
N ARG A 114 -9.42 2.67 -12.73
CA ARG A 114 -10.59 2.23 -11.97
C ARG A 114 -10.38 0.82 -11.45
N VAL A 115 -9.95 -0.09 -12.34
CA VAL A 115 -9.58 -1.48 -11.98
C VAL A 115 -8.46 -1.52 -10.95
N GLN A 116 -7.43 -0.68 -11.12
CA GLN A 116 -6.32 -0.58 -10.17
C GLN A 116 -6.77 -0.09 -8.79
N LEU A 117 -7.63 0.93 -8.74
CA LEU A 117 -8.14 1.46 -7.48
C LEU A 117 -9.04 0.45 -6.76
N ALA A 118 -9.91 -0.24 -7.49
CA ALA A 118 -10.73 -1.32 -6.95
C ALA A 118 -9.86 -2.42 -6.31
N LEU A 119 -8.84 -2.89 -7.04
CA LEU A 119 -7.92 -3.91 -6.51
C LEU A 119 -7.12 -3.40 -5.30
N MET A 120 -6.73 -2.12 -5.26
CA MET A 120 -6.04 -1.57 -4.10
C MET A 120 -6.92 -1.56 -2.84
N ILE A 121 -8.21 -1.21 -2.98
CA ILE A 121 -9.17 -1.23 -1.87
C ILE A 121 -9.32 -2.67 -1.35
N GLN A 122 -9.51 -3.63 -2.25
CA GLN A 122 -9.62 -5.05 -1.90
C GLN A 122 -8.38 -5.60 -1.20
N LEU A 123 -7.19 -5.31 -1.75
CA LEU A 123 -5.94 -5.74 -1.12
C LEU A 123 -5.70 -5.04 0.22
N ALA A 124 -6.19 -3.81 0.42
CA ALA A 124 -6.15 -3.16 1.72
C ALA A 124 -6.95 -3.95 2.76
N GLY A 125 -8.20 -4.32 2.42
CA GLY A 125 -9.07 -5.14 3.28
C GLY A 125 -8.46 -6.52 3.60
N ILE A 126 -7.94 -7.22 2.59
CA ILE A 126 -7.38 -8.57 2.76
C ILE A 126 -6.07 -8.58 3.56
N THR A 127 -5.19 -7.62 3.31
CA THR A 127 -3.80 -7.69 3.82
C THR A 127 -3.53 -6.79 5.02
N GLY A 128 -4.41 -5.81 5.30
CA GLY A 128 -4.16 -4.77 6.31
C GLY A 128 -2.92 -3.93 6.01
N ASN A 129 -2.46 -3.90 4.75
CA ASN A 129 -1.29 -3.15 4.36
C ASN A 129 -1.61 -1.67 4.19
N ARG A 130 -0.72 -0.82 4.70
CA ARG A 130 -0.80 0.64 4.51
C ARG A 130 -0.81 1.00 3.02
N PRO A 131 -1.41 2.14 2.63
CA PRO A 131 -1.51 2.58 1.23
C PRO A 131 -0.17 2.59 0.48
N ARG A 132 0.90 2.99 1.17
CA ARG A 132 2.25 3.00 0.60
C ARG A 132 2.79 1.61 0.26
N ALA A 133 2.43 0.58 1.02
CA ALA A 133 2.85 -0.79 0.74
C ALA A 133 2.04 -1.41 -0.40
N LEU A 134 0.75 -1.05 -0.52
CA LEU A 134 -0.14 -1.56 -1.56
C LEU A 134 0.27 -1.18 -2.98
N ARG A 135 0.99 -0.06 -3.18
CA ARG A 135 1.43 0.38 -4.52
C ARG A 135 2.67 -0.36 -5.04
N ARG A 136 3.40 -1.06 -4.17
CA ARG A 136 4.73 -1.62 -4.47
C ARG A 136 4.76 -2.94 -5.25
N PRO A 137 3.73 -3.81 -5.22
CA PRO A 137 3.80 -5.07 -5.93
C PRO A 137 4.12 -4.89 -7.42
N GLN A 138 5.04 -5.73 -7.89
CA GLN A 138 5.39 -5.91 -9.29
C GLN A 138 4.78 -7.23 -9.79
N TYR A 139 4.79 -7.48 -11.10
CA TYR A 139 4.25 -8.75 -11.63
C TYR A 139 5.03 -9.99 -11.16
N LYS A 140 6.32 -9.86 -10.83
CA LYS A 140 7.12 -10.96 -10.26
C LYS A 140 6.64 -11.42 -8.88
N ASP A 141 5.96 -10.53 -8.15
CA ASP A 141 5.47 -10.79 -6.80
C ASP A 141 4.18 -11.62 -6.79
N LEU A 142 3.61 -11.86 -7.98
CA LEU A 142 2.38 -12.61 -8.16
C LEU A 142 2.69 -14.05 -8.59
N LYS A 143 2.24 -15.02 -7.78
CA LYS A 143 2.15 -16.43 -8.20
C LYS A 143 0.71 -16.72 -8.64
N ILE A 144 0.57 -17.28 -9.85
CA ILE A 144 -0.70 -17.75 -10.41
C ILE A 144 -0.54 -19.23 -10.73
N ALA A 145 -1.47 -20.05 -10.23
CA ALA A 145 -1.46 -21.48 -10.53
C ALA A 145 -2.88 -22.06 -10.57
N LEU A 146 -3.05 -23.13 -11.34
CA LEU A 146 -4.19 -24.02 -11.23
C LEU A 146 -3.86 -25.14 -10.25
N GLN A 147 -4.80 -25.41 -9.35
CA GLN A 147 -4.72 -26.51 -8.37
C GLN A 147 -5.97 -27.40 -8.47
N PRO A 148 -5.88 -28.70 -8.15
CA PRO A 148 -7.04 -29.58 -8.13
C PRO A 148 -8.11 -29.02 -7.19
N ASP A 149 -9.38 -29.15 -7.55
CA ASP A 149 -10.44 -28.78 -6.63
C ASP A 149 -10.44 -29.76 -5.46
N ALA A 150 -10.18 -29.24 -4.25
CA ALA A 150 -10.18 -30.03 -3.02
C ALA A 150 -11.54 -30.69 -2.75
N ALA A 151 -12.64 -30.14 -3.29
CA ALA A 151 -13.98 -30.73 -3.21
C ALA A 151 -14.25 -31.80 -4.28
N GLY A 152 -13.27 -32.16 -5.10
CA GLY A 152 -13.39 -33.21 -6.12
C GLY A 152 -14.05 -32.78 -7.43
N GLY A 153 -14.15 -31.47 -7.70
CA GLY A 153 -14.68 -30.95 -8.96
C GLY A 153 -13.75 -31.21 -10.16
N ASP A 154 -14.34 -31.43 -11.33
CA ASP A 154 -13.60 -31.71 -12.59
C ASP A 154 -12.78 -30.53 -13.10
N ARG A 155 -13.11 -29.30 -12.66
CA ARG A 155 -12.41 -28.08 -13.05
C ARG A 155 -11.38 -27.71 -11.99
N PRO A 156 -10.12 -27.47 -12.37
CA PRO A 156 -9.12 -26.98 -11.43
C PRO A 156 -9.48 -25.56 -10.96
N ARG A 157 -9.08 -25.23 -9.73
CA ARG A 157 -9.24 -23.91 -9.12
C ARG A 157 -8.06 -23.01 -9.45
N LEU A 158 -8.36 -21.74 -9.76
CA LEU A 158 -7.34 -20.72 -9.90
C LEU A 158 -6.92 -20.22 -8.52
N VAL A 159 -5.62 -20.29 -8.25
CA VAL A 159 -5.02 -19.84 -7.00
C VAL A 159 -4.03 -18.75 -7.31
N MET A 160 -4.24 -17.60 -6.68
CA MET A 160 -3.38 -16.42 -6.79
C MET A 160 -2.81 -16.08 -5.42
N LYS A 161 -1.52 -15.73 -5.38
CA LYS A 161 -0.82 -15.33 -4.16
C LYS A 161 0.05 -14.11 -4.43
N PHE A 162 -0.05 -13.11 -3.55
CA PHE A 162 0.83 -11.95 -3.56
C PHE A 162 1.91 -12.07 -2.50
N THR A 163 3.15 -11.94 -2.92
CA THR A 163 4.29 -11.83 -2.02
C THR A 163 4.68 -10.37 -1.87
N PHE A 164 4.39 -9.77 -0.72
CA PHE A 164 4.86 -8.41 -0.44
C PHE A 164 6.27 -8.46 0.14
N GLU A 165 7.25 -8.04 -0.65
CA GLU A 165 8.61 -7.83 -0.15
C GLU A 165 8.65 -6.63 0.82
N ARG A 166 9.19 -6.87 2.03
CA ARG A 166 9.15 -5.87 3.09
C ARG A 166 10.13 -4.73 2.85
N THR A 167 9.62 -3.53 3.06
CA THR A 167 10.33 -2.25 2.93
C THR A 167 10.70 -1.61 4.28
N LYS A 168 10.46 -2.31 5.40
CA LYS A 168 10.92 -1.87 6.73
C LYS A 168 12.35 -2.35 6.95
N ARG A 169 13.34 -1.49 6.68
CA ARG A 169 14.77 -1.75 6.91
C ARG A 169 15.22 -1.64 8.38
N TYR A 170 14.39 -1.06 9.24
CA TYR A 170 14.83 -0.56 10.56
C TYR A 170 14.89 -1.60 11.69
N LEU A 171 14.17 -2.73 11.59
CA LEU A 171 14.12 -3.77 12.63
C LEU A 171 14.73 -5.11 12.17
N GLY A 172 15.67 -5.04 11.22
CA GLY A 172 16.23 -6.22 10.54
C GLY A 172 15.38 -6.71 9.36
N ALA A 173 15.94 -7.66 8.61
CA ALA A 173 15.21 -8.36 7.55
C ALA A 173 14.08 -9.16 8.20
N LYS A 174 12.84 -8.84 7.86
CA LYS A 174 11.67 -9.61 8.29
C LYS A 174 11.13 -10.36 7.07
N ASP A 175 10.72 -11.60 7.27
CA ASP A 175 10.22 -12.49 6.21
C ASP A 175 9.18 -11.80 5.33
N SER A 176 9.23 -12.12 4.03
CA SER A 176 8.23 -11.71 3.06
C SER A 176 6.87 -12.28 3.45
N ASN A 177 5.83 -11.45 3.33
CA ASN A 177 4.48 -11.90 3.64
C ASN A 177 3.80 -12.33 2.33
N THR A 178 3.45 -13.61 2.22
CA THR A 178 2.66 -14.13 1.12
C THR A 178 1.20 -14.20 1.53
N PHE A 179 0.31 -13.53 0.80
CA PHE A 179 -1.13 -13.54 1.04
C PHE A 179 -1.84 -14.27 -0.10
N PRO A 180 -2.74 -15.23 0.21
CA PRO A 180 -3.64 -15.76 -0.80
C PRO A 180 -4.64 -14.66 -1.21
N VAL A 181 -4.88 -14.53 -2.51
CA VAL A 181 -5.96 -13.68 -3.03
C VAL A 181 -7.23 -14.51 -3.03
N PRO A 182 -8.27 -14.13 -2.27
CA PRO A 182 -9.48 -14.92 -2.16
C PRO A 182 -10.15 -15.02 -3.52
N ASP A 183 -10.48 -16.25 -3.90
CA ASP A 183 -11.48 -16.50 -4.93
C ASP A 183 -12.84 -16.37 -4.26
N ILE A 184 -13.79 -15.69 -4.90
CA ILE A 184 -15.17 -15.59 -4.41
C ILE A 184 -16.08 -16.29 -5.44
N PRO A 185 -16.03 -17.64 -5.53
CA PRO A 185 -16.53 -18.42 -6.65
C PRO A 185 -18.07 -18.48 -6.77
N ARG A 186 -18.79 -17.70 -5.98
CA ARG A 186 -20.27 -17.63 -5.96
C ARG A 186 -20.81 -16.21 -5.82
N GLU A 187 -19.94 -15.20 -5.87
CA GLU A 187 -20.37 -13.82 -5.77
C GLU A 187 -20.93 -13.36 -7.12
N PRO A 188 -22.22 -13.02 -7.23
CA PRO A 188 -22.76 -12.44 -8.47
C PRO A 188 -22.09 -11.09 -8.79
N CYS A 189 -21.54 -10.41 -7.77
CA CYS A 189 -20.84 -9.16 -7.91
C CYS A 189 -19.35 -9.39 -8.24
N LEU A 190 -19.02 -9.47 -9.54
CA LEU A 190 -17.63 -9.51 -10.04
C LEU A 190 -16.78 -8.33 -9.51
N LEU A 191 -17.41 -7.23 -9.09
CA LEU A 191 -16.76 -6.04 -8.54
C LEU A 191 -16.01 -6.33 -7.23
N LEU A 192 -16.44 -7.35 -6.48
CA LEU A 192 -15.81 -7.76 -5.22
C LEU A 192 -14.70 -8.80 -5.39
N CYS A 193 -14.50 -9.35 -6.58
CA CYS A 193 -13.53 -10.41 -6.80
C CYS A 193 -12.13 -9.83 -7.12
N PRO A 194 -11.17 -9.85 -6.18
CA PRO A 194 -9.82 -9.35 -6.43
C PRO A 194 -9.07 -10.16 -7.48
N GLN A 195 -9.36 -11.45 -7.63
CA GLN A 195 -8.79 -12.26 -8.71
C GLN A 195 -9.25 -11.78 -10.08
N THR A 196 -10.51 -11.37 -10.23
CA THR A 196 -11.03 -10.81 -11.49
C THR A 196 -10.33 -9.52 -11.85
N MET A 197 -10.19 -8.59 -10.88
CA MET A 197 -9.45 -7.34 -11.09
C MET A 197 -8.00 -7.60 -11.47
N LEU A 198 -7.35 -8.57 -10.81
CA LEU A 198 -5.96 -8.92 -11.07
C LEU A 198 -5.75 -9.53 -12.46
N LEU A 199 -6.62 -10.46 -12.87
CA LEU A 199 -6.62 -11.02 -14.21
C LEU A 199 -6.81 -9.92 -15.26
N GLY A 200 -7.75 -8.99 -15.03
CA GLY A 200 -7.95 -7.84 -15.90
C GLY A 200 -6.66 -7.04 -16.12
N LEU A 201 -5.92 -6.75 -15.04
CA LEU A 201 -4.65 -6.02 -15.15
C LEU A 201 -3.54 -6.82 -15.86
N LEU A 202 -3.50 -8.14 -15.65
CA LEU A 202 -2.52 -9.04 -16.28
C LEU A 202 -2.73 -9.11 -17.79
N PHE A 203 -3.95 -9.37 -18.24
CA PHE A 203 -4.25 -9.47 -19.67
C PHE A 203 -4.17 -8.11 -20.37
N ALA A 204 -4.69 -7.05 -19.75
CA ALA A 204 -4.55 -5.69 -20.30
C ALA A 204 -3.09 -5.20 -20.33
N GLY A 205 -2.18 -5.85 -19.60
CA GLY A 205 -0.76 -5.53 -19.56
C GLY A 205 0.12 -6.46 -20.39
N ASP A 206 -0.46 -7.44 -21.11
CA ASP A 206 0.26 -8.54 -21.76
C ASP A 206 1.32 -9.17 -20.84
N ALA A 207 0.96 -9.35 -19.56
CA ALA A 207 1.89 -9.76 -18.51
C ALA A 207 1.94 -11.27 -18.30
N VAL A 208 1.19 -12.05 -19.09
CA VAL A 208 1.25 -13.51 -19.12
C VAL A 208 2.36 -13.97 -20.06
N ALA A 209 3.17 -14.94 -19.66
CA ALA A 209 4.31 -15.41 -20.44
C ALA A 209 3.93 -16.08 -21.77
N VAL A 210 2.70 -16.57 -21.89
CA VAL A 210 2.15 -17.20 -23.10
C VAL A 210 1.27 -16.17 -23.82
N PRO A 211 1.74 -15.50 -24.90
CA PRO A 211 0.99 -14.40 -25.53
C PRO A 211 -0.35 -14.83 -26.16
N ALA A 212 -0.45 -16.11 -26.51
CA ALA A 212 -1.66 -16.71 -27.07
C ALA A 212 -2.74 -16.99 -26.02
N LEU A 213 -2.40 -17.02 -24.72
CA LEU A 213 -3.40 -17.21 -23.67
C LEU A 213 -4.23 -15.92 -23.54
N LYS A 214 -5.51 -15.95 -23.89
CA LYS A 214 -6.46 -14.86 -23.64
C LYS A 214 -7.33 -15.23 -22.43
N PRO A 215 -8.17 -14.30 -21.94
CA PRO A 215 -9.00 -14.56 -20.77
C PRO A 215 -9.93 -15.79 -20.93
N LYS A 216 -10.46 -16.02 -22.14
CA LYS A 216 -11.41 -17.13 -22.37
C LYS A 216 -10.74 -18.50 -22.25
N GLU A 217 -9.49 -18.63 -22.66
CA GLU A 217 -8.76 -19.89 -22.63
C GLU A 217 -8.42 -20.33 -21.20
N LEU A 218 -8.50 -19.43 -20.20
CA LEU A 218 -8.31 -19.81 -18.79
C LEU A 218 -9.27 -20.91 -18.35
N PHE A 219 -10.50 -20.93 -18.88
CA PHE A 219 -11.52 -21.91 -18.53
C PHE A 219 -11.25 -23.30 -19.14
N ASP A 220 -10.45 -23.35 -20.20
CA ASP A 220 -10.09 -24.58 -20.91
C ASP A 220 -8.81 -25.22 -20.36
N LEU A 221 -8.05 -24.49 -19.54
CA LEU A 221 -6.83 -25.00 -18.95
C LEU A 221 -7.09 -26.21 -18.03
N ARG A 222 -6.18 -27.18 -18.09
CA ARG A 222 -6.18 -28.39 -17.26
C ARG A 222 -4.81 -28.62 -16.66
N ILE A 223 -4.78 -29.23 -15.49
CA ILE A 223 -3.52 -29.63 -14.85
C ILE A 223 -2.98 -30.85 -15.62
N PRO A 224 -1.74 -30.82 -16.12
CA PRO A 224 -1.16 -31.96 -16.82
C PRO A 224 -1.17 -33.24 -15.97
N ALA A 225 -1.38 -34.39 -16.62
CA ALA A 225 -1.37 -35.68 -15.95
C ALA A 225 -0.08 -35.87 -15.12
N GLY A 226 -0.24 -36.40 -13.90
CA GLY A 226 0.88 -36.61 -12.96
C GLY A 226 1.37 -35.35 -12.25
N LYS A 227 0.81 -34.15 -12.52
CA LYS A 227 1.14 -32.91 -11.79
C LYS A 227 0.07 -32.55 -10.76
N ARG A 228 0.51 -31.90 -9.68
CA ARG A 228 -0.37 -31.38 -8.61
C ARG A 228 -0.71 -29.91 -8.76
N GLU A 229 0.00 -29.19 -9.62
CA GLU A 229 -0.33 -27.81 -9.98
C GLU A 229 0.14 -27.50 -11.40
N MET A 230 -0.48 -26.49 -12.02
CA MET A 230 0.00 -25.87 -13.25
C MET A 230 0.21 -24.38 -13.02
N VAL A 231 1.47 -23.94 -13.04
CA VAL A 231 1.81 -22.52 -12.85
C VAL A 231 1.59 -21.74 -14.14
N ILE A 232 0.89 -20.62 -14.05
CA ILE A 232 0.76 -19.64 -15.13
C ILE A 232 1.87 -18.60 -14.92
N LEU A 233 2.90 -18.65 -15.76
CA LEU A 233 4.07 -17.79 -15.63
C LEU A 233 3.76 -16.36 -16.08
N THR A 234 4.32 -15.39 -15.37
CA THR A 234 4.34 -13.99 -15.80
C THR A 234 5.47 -13.77 -16.81
N ALA A 235 5.26 -12.86 -17.77
CA ALA A 235 6.23 -12.55 -18.81
C ALA A 235 7.50 -11.95 -18.18
N ARG A 236 8.68 -12.54 -18.47
CA ARG A 236 9.96 -12.08 -17.89
C ARG A 236 10.24 -10.61 -18.16
N SER A 237 9.88 -10.11 -19.34
CA SER A 237 10.03 -8.70 -19.73
C SER A 237 9.15 -7.74 -18.92
N LYS A 238 8.13 -8.27 -18.23
CA LYS A 238 7.17 -7.50 -17.42
C LYS A 238 7.36 -7.71 -15.92
N ALA A 239 8.23 -8.64 -15.50
CA ALA A 239 8.38 -9.07 -14.12
C ALA A 239 8.61 -7.91 -13.14
N GLU A 240 9.46 -6.95 -13.51
CA GLU A 240 9.79 -5.77 -12.70
C GLU A 240 8.83 -4.58 -12.91
N LEU A 241 7.81 -4.71 -13.76
CA LEU A 241 6.85 -3.62 -13.91
C LEU A 241 5.92 -3.57 -12.69
N PRO A 242 5.65 -2.36 -12.17
CA PRO A 242 4.63 -2.19 -11.14
C PRO A 242 3.28 -2.70 -11.63
N LEU A 243 2.52 -3.34 -10.75
CA LEU A 243 1.16 -3.75 -11.06
C LEU A 243 0.26 -2.51 -11.25
N PHE A 244 0.45 -1.51 -10.40
CA PHE A 244 -0.35 -0.30 -10.31
C PHE A 244 0.33 0.89 -10.98
N ARG A 245 0.11 1.05 -12.28
CA ARG A 245 0.85 2.00 -13.12
C ARG A 245 0.10 3.31 -13.28
N ARG A 246 0.85 4.41 -13.38
CA ARG A 246 0.29 5.72 -13.73
C ARG A 246 -0.11 5.74 -15.20
N VAL A 247 -0.84 6.78 -15.57
CA VAL A 247 -1.07 7.14 -16.97
C VAL A 247 -0.36 8.45 -17.28
N GLU A 248 0.00 8.63 -18.54
CA GLU A 248 0.66 9.84 -19.02
C GLU A 248 0.04 10.30 -20.34
N HIS A 249 0.05 11.62 -20.54
CA HIS A 249 -0.35 12.21 -21.81
C HIS A 249 0.85 12.22 -22.75
N THR A 250 0.68 11.60 -23.90
CA THR A 250 1.63 11.63 -25.01
C THR A 250 1.05 12.45 -26.16
N THR A 251 1.87 12.73 -27.17
CA THR A 251 1.41 13.35 -28.43
C THR A 251 0.34 12.53 -29.15
N TYR A 252 0.24 11.23 -28.84
CA TYR A 252 -0.74 10.30 -29.44
C TYR A 252 -1.94 10.03 -28.53
N GLY A 253 -2.09 10.78 -27.43
CA GLY A 253 -3.14 10.59 -26.45
C GLY A 253 -2.63 9.96 -25.15
N LEU A 254 -3.56 9.41 -24.37
CA LEU A 254 -3.28 8.89 -23.04
C LEU A 254 -2.73 7.46 -23.12
N THR A 255 -1.61 7.20 -22.46
CA THR A 255 -0.98 5.87 -22.40
C THR A 255 -0.70 5.44 -20.97
N VAL A 256 -0.47 4.14 -20.77
CA VAL A 256 -0.08 3.60 -19.46
C VAL A 256 1.45 3.65 -19.33
N ALA A 257 1.94 4.38 -18.35
CA ALA A 257 3.38 4.56 -18.15
C ALA A 257 4.04 3.32 -17.51
N PHE A 258 5.35 3.37 -17.36
CA PHE A 258 6.13 2.29 -16.74
C PHE A 258 6.18 2.40 -15.21
N GLU A 259 5.87 3.57 -14.67
CA GLU A 259 6.01 3.84 -13.25
C GLU A 259 4.71 3.66 -12.47
N VAL A 260 4.89 3.45 -11.16
CA VAL A 260 3.80 3.28 -10.22
C VAL A 260 2.98 4.56 -10.05
N VAL A 261 1.69 4.42 -9.76
CA VAL A 261 0.85 5.53 -9.28
C VAL A 261 1.44 6.16 -8.01
N THR A 262 1.25 7.47 -7.85
CA THR A 262 1.81 8.20 -6.70
C THR A 262 1.02 7.96 -5.42
N GLU A 263 1.62 8.27 -4.27
CA GLU A 263 0.91 8.20 -2.99
C GLU A 263 -0.19 9.24 -2.90
N ASN A 264 0.09 10.45 -3.38
CA ASN A 264 -0.87 11.54 -3.42
C ASN A 264 -2.06 11.18 -4.32
N TRP A 265 -1.81 10.60 -5.49
CA TRP A 265 -2.89 10.14 -6.37
C TRP A 265 -3.80 9.16 -5.64
N LEU A 266 -3.24 8.13 -4.99
CA LEU A 266 -4.05 7.16 -4.25
C LEU A 266 -4.84 7.82 -3.12
N HIS A 267 -4.19 8.70 -2.35
CA HIS A 267 -4.83 9.41 -1.24
C HIS A 267 -5.98 10.30 -1.71
N GLU A 268 -5.77 11.12 -2.74
CA GLU A 268 -6.78 12.02 -3.31
C GLU A 268 -7.97 11.22 -3.86
N ARG A 269 -7.73 10.09 -4.53
CA ARG A 269 -8.81 9.25 -5.07
C ARG A 269 -9.60 8.54 -3.99
N LEU A 270 -8.95 8.04 -2.94
CA LEU A 270 -9.67 7.44 -1.80
C LEU A 270 -10.48 8.49 -1.02
N GLN A 271 -9.95 9.71 -0.87
CA GLN A 271 -10.67 10.81 -0.23
C GLN A 271 -11.90 11.22 -1.03
N LEU A 272 -11.74 11.42 -2.35
CA LEU A 272 -12.86 11.75 -3.24
C LEU A 272 -13.91 10.62 -3.23
N LEU A 273 -13.47 9.36 -3.34
CA LEU A 273 -14.37 8.22 -3.32
C LEU A 273 -15.15 8.14 -2.00
N GLY A 274 -14.49 8.33 -0.86
CA GLY A 274 -15.15 8.39 0.45
C GLY A 274 -16.19 9.51 0.53
N GLN A 275 -15.87 10.71 0.03
CA GLN A 275 -16.80 11.84 -0.03
C GLN A 275 -18.05 11.54 -0.87
N ILE A 276 -17.89 10.95 -2.06
CA ILE A 276 -19.01 10.59 -2.93
C ILE A 276 -19.86 9.48 -2.29
N THR A 277 -19.21 8.49 -1.67
CA THR A 277 -19.90 7.35 -1.02
C THR A 277 -20.61 7.78 0.28
N GLY A 278 -20.22 8.91 0.88
CA GLY A 278 -20.72 9.32 2.19
C GLY A 278 -20.07 8.58 3.36
N VAL A 279 -18.96 7.88 3.11
CA VAL A 279 -18.16 7.22 4.15
C VAL A 279 -17.20 8.26 4.72
N ASP A 280 -17.32 8.54 6.02
CA ASP A 280 -16.62 9.63 6.69
C ASP A 280 -15.11 9.62 6.38
N ALA A 281 -14.57 10.76 5.93
CA ALA A 281 -13.28 10.89 5.23
C ALA A 281 -12.02 10.52 6.04
N SER A 282 -12.18 9.98 7.25
CA SER A 282 -11.10 9.52 8.11
C SER A 282 -10.71 8.05 7.89
N VAL A 283 -11.33 7.36 6.92
CA VAL A 283 -10.89 6.03 6.45
C VAL A 283 -9.46 6.10 5.90
N LYS A 284 -8.50 5.86 6.79
CA LYS A 284 -7.09 5.66 6.50
C LYS A 284 -6.88 4.14 6.42
N PRO A 285 -6.46 3.59 5.28
CA PRO A 285 -6.09 2.18 5.18
C PRO A 285 -4.88 1.83 6.06
#